data_AF-A0A6I5RJS7-F1
#
_entry.id   AF-A0A6I5RJS7-F1
#
_cell.length_a   1.000
_cell.length_b   1.000
_cell.length_c   1.000
_cell.angle_alpha   90.00
_cell.angle_beta   90.00
_cell.angle_gamma   90.00
#
_symmetry.space_group_name_H-M   'P 1'
#
loop_
_entity.id
_entity.type
_entity.pdbx_description
1 polymer ?
#
loop_
_entity_poly.entity_id
_entity_poly.type
_entity_poly.pdbx_seq_one_letter_code
_entity_poly.pdbx_strand_id
1 'polypeptide(L)'
;NDLEAWFFDRIVRDRPIAIPGNGMAMTQLGHCADLADAMAAVLGNEKAIGQVYNVAGDRYVTFTGLARACAVAAGKDPKTLDLVYYDPKAFDFGKRKAFPMRVQHFFADIHKAKTELDWSPKFDLISGLKDSFQNDYLASGRDRQDVDFSLDDKILSA
;
A
#
# COMPACT_ATOMS: atom_id res chain seq x y z
N ASN A 1 -6.22 -2.76 -7.65
CA ASN A 1 -5.15 -1.81 -7.26
C ASN A 1 -3.81 -2.49 -7.43
N ASP A 2 -2.95 -2.02 -8.35
CA ASP A 2 -1.69 -2.72 -8.68
C ASP A 2 -0.64 -2.67 -7.55
N LEU A 3 -0.67 -1.64 -6.70
CA LEU A 3 0.27 -1.51 -5.58
C LEU A 3 0.02 -2.63 -4.55
N GLU A 4 -1.23 -2.80 -4.16
CA GLU A 4 -1.63 -3.82 -3.19
C GLU A 4 -1.55 -5.23 -3.80
N ALA A 5 -1.95 -5.36 -5.07
CA ALA A 5 -1.82 -6.61 -5.82
C ALA A 5 -0.37 -7.12 -5.82
N TRP A 6 0.62 -6.24 -5.95
CA TRP A 6 2.03 -6.64 -5.86
C TRP A 6 2.35 -7.40 -4.55
N PHE A 7 1.80 -6.97 -3.40
CA PHE A 7 1.97 -7.72 -2.16
C PHE A 7 1.12 -9.00 -2.15
N PHE A 8 -0.15 -8.90 -2.51
CA PHE A 8 -1.07 -10.03 -2.48
C PHE A 8 -0.62 -11.18 -3.38
N ASP A 9 -0.11 -10.89 -4.57
CA ASP A 9 0.38 -11.88 -5.53
C ASP A 9 1.41 -12.82 -4.94
N ARG A 10 2.32 -12.28 -4.11
CA ARG A 10 3.35 -13.05 -3.40
C ARG A 10 2.76 -13.82 -2.23
N ILE A 11 1.87 -13.18 -1.47
CA ILE A 11 1.25 -13.76 -0.27
C ILE A 11 0.34 -14.95 -0.63
N VAL A 12 -0.51 -14.84 -1.65
CA VAL A 12 -1.44 -15.92 -2.03
C VAL A 12 -0.73 -17.10 -2.71
N ARG A 13 0.47 -16.87 -3.24
CA ARG A 13 1.32 -17.89 -3.88
C ARG A 13 2.45 -18.38 -2.97
N ASP A 14 2.42 -18.02 -1.68
CA ASP A 14 3.41 -18.40 -0.67
C ASP A 14 4.86 -18.13 -1.11
N ARG A 15 5.08 -16.99 -1.77
CA ARG A 15 6.39 -16.55 -2.27
C ARG A 15 7.05 -15.56 -1.29
N PRO A 16 8.40 -15.54 -1.24
CA PRO A 16 9.12 -14.51 -0.51
C PRO A 16 8.78 -13.10 -1.03
N ILE A 17 8.78 -12.12 -0.13
CA ILE A 17 8.52 -10.72 -0.45
C ILE A 17 9.84 -9.96 -0.41
N ALA A 18 10.32 -9.54 -1.58
CA ALA A 18 11.54 -8.75 -1.72
C ALA A 18 11.29 -7.26 -1.38
N ILE A 19 11.77 -6.81 -0.23
CA ILE A 19 11.62 -5.43 0.24
C ILE A 19 12.95 -4.68 0.10
N PRO A 20 12.96 -3.51 -0.57
CA PRO A 20 14.19 -2.76 -0.76
C PRO A 20 14.73 -2.16 0.55
N GLY A 21 16.06 -2.08 0.66
CA GLY A 21 16.77 -1.52 1.80
C GLY A 21 16.56 -2.36 3.06
N ASN A 22 16.21 -1.73 4.18
CA ASN A 22 15.91 -2.42 5.44
C ASN A 22 14.41 -2.48 5.75
N GLY A 23 13.54 -2.13 4.79
CA GLY A 23 12.09 -2.12 4.94
C GLY A 23 11.51 -1.06 5.88
N MET A 24 12.34 -0.17 6.45
CA MET A 24 11.91 0.85 7.42
C MET A 24 11.43 2.16 6.78
N ALA A 25 11.52 2.29 5.45
CA ALA A 25 10.88 3.38 4.74
C ALA A 25 9.38 3.38 5.05
N MET A 26 8.84 4.58 5.32
CA MET A 26 7.46 4.75 5.77
C MET A 26 6.59 5.23 4.61
N THR A 27 5.39 4.71 4.54
CA THR A 27 4.33 5.18 3.64
C THR A 27 3.04 5.41 4.43
N GLN A 28 2.07 6.02 3.79
CA GLN A 28 0.74 6.24 4.36
C GLN A 28 -0.27 5.96 3.25
N LEU A 29 -1.20 5.05 3.53
CA LEU A 29 -2.26 4.67 2.60
C LEU A 29 -3.59 5.19 3.12
N GLY A 30 -4.45 5.62 2.21
CA GLY A 30 -5.85 5.96 2.48
C GLY A 30 -6.77 5.11 1.61
N HIS A 31 -7.99 4.89 2.08
CA HIS A 31 -8.98 4.15 1.30
C HIS A 31 -9.65 5.06 0.26
N CYS A 32 -9.97 4.52 -0.92
CA CYS A 32 -10.54 5.31 -2.00
C CYS A 32 -11.94 5.89 -1.67
N ALA A 33 -12.73 5.18 -0.86
CA ALA A 33 -14.01 5.70 -0.37
C ALA A 33 -13.81 6.90 0.56
N ASP A 34 -12.81 6.87 1.44
CA ASP A 34 -12.50 8.00 2.32
C ASP A 34 -12.01 9.22 1.51
N LEU A 35 -11.26 8.99 0.42
CA LEU A 35 -10.88 10.04 -0.52
C LEU A 35 -12.11 10.66 -1.21
N ALA A 36 -13.05 9.83 -1.68
CA ALA A 36 -14.28 10.31 -2.30
C ALA A 36 -15.12 11.14 -1.33
N ASP A 37 -15.25 10.69 -0.08
CA ASP A 37 -15.93 11.44 0.98
C ASP A 37 -15.26 12.79 1.26
N ALA A 38 -13.93 12.85 1.31
CA ALA A 38 -13.19 14.10 1.48
C ALA A 38 -13.44 15.07 0.32
N MET A 39 -13.45 14.56 -0.92
CA MET A 39 -13.73 15.37 -2.11
C MET A 39 -15.18 15.90 -2.11
N ALA A 40 -16.14 15.08 -1.67
CA ALA A 40 -17.53 15.49 -1.53
C ALA A 40 -17.70 16.58 -0.46
N ALA A 41 -16.98 16.48 0.66
CA ALA A 41 -17.02 17.44 1.77
C ALA A 41 -16.49 18.85 1.41
N VAL A 42 -15.77 18.98 0.30
CA VAL A 42 -15.33 20.28 -0.24
C VAL A 42 -16.49 21.03 -0.92
N LEU A 43 -17.47 20.31 -1.49
CA LEU A 43 -18.54 20.93 -2.26
C LEU A 43 -19.43 21.80 -1.37
N GLY A 44 -19.54 23.09 -1.71
CA GLY A 44 -20.33 24.06 -0.95
C GLY A 44 -19.67 24.53 0.35
N ASN A 45 -18.45 24.10 0.66
CA ASN A 45 -17.72 24.54 1.84
C ASN A 45 -16.87 25.77 1.53
N GLU A 46 -17.32 26.96 1.94
CA GLU A 46 -16.59 28.22 1.73
C GLU A 46 -15.18 28.22 2.35
N LYS A 47 -14.97 27.48 3.45
CA LYS A 47 -13.66 27.36 4.09
C LYS A 47 -12.63 26.67 3.20
N ALA A 48 -13.08 25.82 2.26
CA ALA A 48 -12.20 25.09 1.37
C ALA A 48 -11.68 25.94 0.19
N ILE A 49 -12.21 27.15 -0.02
CA ILE A 49 -11.79 28.02 -1.12
C ILE A 49 -10.32 28.44 -0.92
N GLY A 50 -9.51 28.19 -1.95
CA GLY A 50 -8.08 28.53 -1.95
C GLY A 50 -7.22 27.66 -1.03
N GLN A 51 -7.76 26.58 -0.47
CA GLN A 51 -7.05 25.71 0.44
C GLN A 51 -6.43 24.49 -0.27
N VAL A 52 -5.36 23.97 0.34
CA VAL A 52 -4.79 22.67 0.02
C VAL A 52 -4.97 21.76 1.24
N TYR A 53 -5.45 20.54 0.99
CA TYR A 53 -5.69 19.51 2.01
C TYR A 53 -4.93 18.24 1.64
N ASN A 54 -4.32 17.61 2.64
CA ASN A 54 -3.84 16.24 2.51
C ASN A 54 -4.95 15.28 2.90
N VAL A 55 -5.13 14.23 2.11
CA VAL A 55 -6.11 13.17 2.36
C VAL A 55 -5.38 11.83 2.30
N ALA A 56 -5.34 11.15 3.43
CA ALA A 56 -4.67 9.86 3.63
C ALA A 56 -5.26 9.16 4.87
N GLY A 57 -4.84 7.93 5.16
CA GLY A 57 -5.22 7.25 6.41
C GLY A 57 -4.58 7.88 7.65
N ASP A 58 -5.16 7.62 8.83
CA ASP A 58 -4.73 8.24 10.10
C ASP A 58 -3.34 7.78 10.61
N ARG A 59 -2.75 6.74 10.01
CA ARG A 59 -1.47 6.16 10.44
C ARG A 59 -0.55 5.88 9.27
N TYR A 60 0.75 6.08 9.48
CA TYR A 60 1.80 5.63 8.58
C TYR A 60 2.24 4.20 8.94
N VAL A 61 2.89 3.53 7.99
CA VAL A 61 3.36 2.16 8.12
C VAL A 61 4.71 2.00 7.40
N THR A 62 5.59 1.15 7.93
CA THR A 62 6.83 0.79 7.23
C THR A 62 6.53 -0.16 6.06
N PHE A 63 7.44 -0.35 5.10
CA PHE A 63 7.23 -1.33 4.03
C PHE A 63 7.10 -2.76 4.58
N THR A 64 7.88 -3.11 5.60
CA THR A 64 7.73 -4.37 6.34
C THR A 64 6.37 -4.47 7.03
N GLY A 65 5.91 -3.37 7.64
CA GLY A 65 4.60 -3.31 8.27
C GLY A 65 3.46 -3.46 7.26
N LEU A 66 3.60 -2.88 6.07
CA LEU A 66 2.62 -2.99 4.99
C LEU A 66 2.52 -4.43 4.49
N ALA A 67 3.64 -5.10 4.23
CA ALA A 67 3.64 -6.51 3.83
C ALA A 67 2.91 -7.39 4.86
N ARG A 68 3.19 -7.17 6.16
CA ARG A 68 2.50 -7.86 7.26
C ARG A 68 1.01 -7.54 7.33
N ALA A 69 0.63 -6.28 7.12
CA ALA A 69 -0.78 -5.88 7.08
C ALA A 69 -1.52 -6.54 5.90
N CYS A 70 -0.87 -6.64 4.73
CA CYS A 70 -1.40 -7.37 3.58
C CYS A 70 -1.59 -8.87 3.88
N ALA A 71 -0.67 -9.50 4.63
CA ALA A 71 -0.84 -10.91 5.04
C ALA A 71 -2.07 -11.10 5.94
N VAL A 72 -2.26 -10.21 6.93
CA VAL A 72 -3.45 -10.23 7.78
C VAL A 72 -4.73 -10.04 6.95
N ALA A 73 -4.71 -9.15 5.95
CA ALA A 73 -5.84 -8.93 5.06
C ALA A 73 -6.15 -10.17 4.19
N ALA A 74 -5.13 -10.87 3.73
CA ALA A 74 -5.23 -12.11 2.97
C ALA A 74 -5.52 -13.36 3.83
N GLY A 75 -5.69 -13.21 5.15
CA GLY A 75 -5.97 -14.31 6.06
C GLY A 75 -4.76 -15.21 6.38
N LYS A 76 -3.54 -14.73 6.14
CA LYS A 76 -2.28 -15.41 6.46
C LYS A 76 -1.68 -14.87 7.77
N ASP A 77 -0.87 -15.68 8.46
CA ASP A 77 -0.15 -15.21 9.65
C ASP A 77 0.99 -14.26 9.22
N PRO A 78 0.99 -12.99 9.65
CA PRO A 78 2.06 -12.04 9.30
C PRO A 78 3.45 -12.45 9.81
N LYS A 79 3.55 -13.40 10.74
CA LYS A 79 4.84 -13.90 11.26
C LYS A 79 5.46 -14.96 10.37
N THR A 80 4.69 -15.60 9.49
CA THR A 80 5.19 -16.66 8.60
C THR A 80 5.63 -16.10 7.24
N LEU A 81 5.54 -14.79 7.03
CA LEU A 81 6.05 -14.16 5.82
C LEU A 81 7.57 -14.32 5.72
N ASP A 82 8.02 -14.87 4.60
CA ASP A 82 9.42 -14.82 4.20
C ASP A 82 9.72 -13.44 3.60
N LEU A 83 10.42 -12.60 4.37
CA LEU A 83 10.78 -11.25 3.97
C LEU A 83 12.27 -11.22 3.62
N VAL A 84 12.55 -10.91 2.36
CA VAL A 84 13.93 -10.78 1.86
C VAL A 84 14.24 -9.31 1.66
N TYR A 85 15.29 -8.83 2.32
CA TYR A 85 15.75 -7.45 2.19
C TYR A 85 16.92 -7.39 1.21
N TYR A 86 16.87 -6.46 0.26
CA TYR A 86 17.89 -6.33 -0.78
C TYR A 86 18.35 -4.88 -0.97
N ASP A 87 19.61 -4.67 -1.34
CA ASP A 87 20.11 -3.36 -1.77
C ASP A 87 19.71 -3.11 -3.24
N PRO A 88 18.81 -2.15 -3.53
CA PRO A 88 18.40 -1.88 -4.91
C PRO A 88 19.56 -1.44 -5.82
N LYS A 89 20.65 -0.91 -5.26
CA LYS A 89 21.83 -0.48 -6.02
C LYS A 89 22.67 -1.66 -6.51
N ALA A 90 22.51 -2.84 -5.92
CA ALA A 90 23.22 -4.05 -6.33
C ALA A 90 22.65 -4.69 -7.62
N PHE A 91 21.53 -4.17 -8.13
CA PHE A 91 20.81 -4.75 -9.26
C PHE A 91 20.56 -3.73 -10.37
N ASP A 92 20.70 -4.19 -11.61
CA ASP A 92 20.18 -3.49 -12.78
C ASP A 92 18.81 -4.08 -13.17
N PHE A 93 17.74 -3.31 -12.96
CA PHE A 93 16.37 -3.67 -13.36
C PHE A 93 15.94 -3.02 -14.69
N GLY A 94 16.83 -2.28 -15.36
CA GLY A 94 16.51 -1.46 -16.52
C GLY A 94 15.38 -0.48 -16.20
N LYS A 95 14.29 -0.54 -16.99
CA LYS A 95 13.09 0.31 -16.80
C LYS A 95 12.02 -0.30 -15.90
N ARG A 96 12.18 -1.57 -15.49
CA ARG A 96 11.17 -2.27 -14.68
C ARG A 96 11.33 -1.90 -13.21
N LYS A 97 10.23 -1.97 -12.46
CA LYS A 97 10.22 -1.68 -11.02
C LYS A 97 10.07 -2.99 -10.25
N ALA A 98 11.09 -3.34 -9.47
CA ALA A 98 11.04 -4.52 -8.61
C ALA A 98 10.13 -4.33 -7.39
N PHE A 99 9.89 -3.08 -6.98
CA PHE A 99 9.02 -2.72 -5.85
C PHE A 99 8.01 -1.64 -6.30
N PRO A 100 6.73 -1.67 -5.86
CA PRO A 100 5.67 -0.82 -6.41
C PRO A 100 5.76 0.63 -5.95
N MET A 101 6.62 0.93 -4.99
CA MET A 101 6.74 2.25 -4.34
C MET A 101 8.17 2.79 -4.41
N ARG A 102 8.31 4.12 -4.30
CA ARG A 102 9.62 4.76 -4.19
C ARG A 102 10.20 4.54 -2.79
N VAL A 103 11.49 4.26 -2.70
CA VAL A 103 12.19 4.02 -1.43
C VAL A 103 12.52 5.35 -0.74
N GLN A 104 11.51 5.98 -0.16
CA GLN A 104 11.61 7.21 0.62
C GLN A 104 10.48 7.27 1.65
N HIS A 105 10.62 8.09 2.68
CA HIS A 105 9.51 8.37 3.59
C HIS A 105 8.46 9.23 2.88
N PHE A 106 7.20 8.80 2.94
CA PHE A 106 6.07 9.54 2.39
C PHE A 106 4.88 9.45 3.35
N PHE A 107 4.56 10.54 4.01
CA PHE A 107 3.39 10.69 4.88
C PHE A 107 3.04 12.17 4.96
N ALA A 108 1.80 12.45 5.30
CA ALA A 108 1.22 13.78 5.34
C ALA A 108 0.34 13.92 6.58
N ASP A 109 0.32 15.14 7.12
CA ASP A 109 -0.63 15.50 8.17
C ASP A 109 -2.00 15.79 7.54
N ILE A 110 -3.02 15.07 8.01
CA ILE A 110 -4.41 15.18 7.56
C ILE A 110 -5.27 16.02 8.51
N HIS A 111 -4.69 16.56 9.59
CA HIS A 111 -5.42 17.30 10.63
C HIS A 111 -6.28 18.43 10.06
N LYS A 112 -5.75 19.20 9.09
CA LYS A 112 -6.48 20.30 8.44
C LYS A 112 -7.77 19.83 7.76
N ALA A 113 -7.72 18.70 7.06
CA ALA A 113 -8.91 18.11 6.43
C ALA A 113 -9.93 17.71 7.49
N LYS A 114 -9.47 17.12 8.61
CA LYS A 114 -10.35 16.72 9.72
C LYS A 114 -11.06 17.90 10.36
N THR A 115 -10.36 19.01 10.54
CA THR A 115 -10.92 20.19 11.22
C THR A 115 -11.79 21.06 10.34
N GLU A 116 -11.47 21.20 9.05
CA GLU A 116 -12.14 22.17 8.17
C GLU A 116 -13.20 21.55 7.26
N LEU A 117 -13.08 20.26 6.95
CA LEU A 117 -14.02 19.54 6.08
C LEU A 117 -15.01 18.65 6.86
N ASP A 118 -14.91 18.60 8.20
CA ASP A 118 -15.69 17.67 9.05
C ASP A 118 -15.58 16.21 8.56
N TRP A 119 -14.38 15.85 8.09
CA TRP A 119 -14.08 14.57 7.48
C TRP A 119 -13.14 13.75 8.36
N SER A 120 -13.28 12.42 8.38
CA SER A 120 -12.27 11.55 8.99
C SER A 120 -12.21 10.21 8.27
N PRO A 121 -11.03 9.56 8.18
CA PRO A 121 -10.93 8.23 7.60
C PRO A 121 -11.85 7.24 8.34
N LYS A 122 -12.67 6.50 7.61
CA LYS A 122 -13.52 5.44 8.15
C LYS A 122 -12.82 4.08 8.11
N PHE A 123 -11.84 3.94 7.23
CA PHE A 123 -11.01 2.74 7.13
C PHE A 123 -9.68 2.94 7.86
N ASP A 124 -9.34 1.96 8.70
CA ASP A 124 -7.94 1.77 9.08
C ASP A 124 -7.19 0.98 8.00
N LEU A 125 -5.86 0.86 8.14
CA LEU A 125 -5.04 0.18 7.15
C LEU A 125 -5.48 -1.26 6.89
N ILE A 126 -5.80 -2.04 7.93
CA ILE A 126 -6.10 -3.47 7.78
C ILE A 126 -7.49 -3.67 7.19
N SER A 127 -8.48 -2.92 7.67
CA SER A 127 -9.84 -2.96 7.13
C SER A 127 -9.89 -2.51 5.67
N GLY A 128 -9.14 -1.46 5.30
CA GLY A 128 -9.01 -1.04 3.91
C GLY A 128 -8.33 -2.09 3.02
N LEU A 129 -7.24 -2.71 3.50
CA LEU A 129 -6.58 -3.80 2.77
C LEU A 129 -7.47 -5.04 2.64
N LYS A 130 -8.29 -5.36 3.65
CA LYS A 130 -9.28 -6.45 3.58
C LYS A 130 -10.35 -6.15 2.54
N ASP A 131 -10.86 -4.93 2.53
CA ASP A 131 -11.85 -4.49 1.52
C ASP A 131 -11.26 -4.62 0.11
N SER A 132 -10.08 -4.05 -0.13
CA SER A 132 -9.38 -4.18 -1.41
C SER A 132 -9.08 -5.64 -1.79
N PHE A 133 -8.64 -6.46 -0.84
CA PHE A 133 -8.37 -7.87 -1.11
C PHE A 133 -9.62 -8.62 -1.59
N GLN A 134 -10.77 -8.40 -0.96
CA GLN A 134 -12.03 -9.07 -1.30
C GLN A 134 -12.68 -8.48 -2.56
N ASN A 135 -12.82 -7.15 -2.60
CA ASN A 135 -13.66 -6.45 -3.57
C ASN A 135 -12.92 -6.01 -4.83
N ASP A 136 -11.59 -6.04 -4.84
CA ASP A 136 -10.77 -5.70 -6.00
C ASP A 136 -9.89 -6.90 -6.42
N TYR A 137 -9.00 -7.38 -5.55
CA TYR A 137 -8.02 -8.41 -5.90
C TYR A 137 -8.67 -9.76 -6.25
N LEU A 138 -9.46 -10.35 -5.35
CA LEU A 138 -10.15 -11.62 -5.59
C LEU A 138 -11.28 -11.49 -6.60
N ALA A 139 -12.06 -10.40 -6.51
CA ALA A 139 -13.17 -10.14 -7.44
C ALA A 139 -12.72 -10.04 -8.91
N SER A 140 -11.53 -9.50 -9.16
CA SER A 140 -10.93 -9.46 -10.51
C SER A 140 -10.25 -10.75 -10.95
N GLY A 141 -10.17 -11.76 -10.07
CA GLY A 141 -9.55 -13.05 -10.35
C GLY A 141 -8.03 -13.02 -10.50
N ARG A 142 -7.36 -11.98 -9.99
CA ARG A 142 -5.90 -11.82 -10.04
C ARG A 142 -5.15 -12.94 -9.31
N ASP A 143 -5.78 -13.53 -8.30
CA ASP A 143 -5.29 -14.72 -7.60
C ASP A 143 -5.05 -15.92 -8.53
N ARG A 144 -5.74 -15.98 -9.67
CA ARG A 144 -5.65 -17.06 -10.67
C ARG A 144 -4.88 -16.69 -11.93
N GLN A 145 -4.40 -15.46 -12.04
CA GLN A 145 -3.65 -15.01 -13.21
C GLN A 145 -2.17 -15.39 -13.12
N ASP A 146 -1.53 -15.54 -14.28
CA ASP A 146 -0.07 -15.66 -14.33
C ASP A 146 0.57 -14.31 -14.02
N VAL A 147 1.56 -14.33 -13.13
CA VAL A 147 2.29 -13.13 -12.70
C VAL A 147 3.77 -13.34 -12.98
N ASP A 148 4.39 -12.34 -13.61
CA ASP A 148 5.82 -12.32 -13.90
C ASP A 148 6.62 -11.98 -12.63
N PHE A 149 7.22 -12.99 -12.01
CA PHE A 149 8.10 -12.87 -10.84
C PHE A 149 9.60 -12.80 -11.20
N SER A 150 9.96 -12.55 -12.47
CA SER A 150 11.37 -12.65 -12.89
C SER A 150 12.31 -11.67 -12.15
N LEU A 151 11.78 -10.54 -11.66
CA LEU A 151 12.57 -9.60 -10.86
C LEU A 151 12.80 -10.10 -9.44
N ASP A 152 11.78 -10.73 -8.83
CA ASP A 152 11.89 -11.40 -7.55
C ASP A 152 12.91 -12.52 -7.64
N ASP A 153 12.80 -13.39 -8.65
CA ASP A 153 13.73 -14.51 -8.84
C ASP A 153 15.17 -14.01 -8.99
N LYS A 154 15.38 -12.90 -9.74
CA LYS A 154 16.69 -12.25 -9.85
C LYS A 154 17.25 -11.77 -8.51
N ILE A 155 16.38 -11.23 -7.63
CA ILE A 155 16.79 -10.77 -6.30
C ILE A 155 17.09 -11.96 -5.38
N LEU A 156 16.25 -13.00 -5.43
CA LEU A 156 16.35 -14.18 -4.56
C LEU A 156 17.54 -15.09 -4.91
N SER A 157 18.05 -15.02 -6.15
CA SER A 157 19.21 -15.80 -6.59
C SER A 157 20.57 -15.16 -6.27
N ALA A 158 20.59 -13.96 -5.67
CA ALA A 158 21.80 -13.17 -5.44
C ALA A 158 22.50 -13.47 -4.10
#